data_AF-A0A7S0EP79-F1
#
_entry.id   AF-A0A7S0EP79-F1
#
_cell.length_a   1.000
_cell.length_b   1.000
_cell.length_c   1.000
_cell.angle_alpha   90.00
_cell.angle_beta   90.00
_cell.angle_gamma   90.00
#
_symmetry.space_group_name_H-M   'P 1'
#
loop_
_entity.id
_entity.type
_entity.pdbx_description
1 polymer ?
#
loop_
_entity_poly.entity_id
_entity_poly.type
_entity_poly.pdbx_seq_one_letter_code
_entity_poly.pdbx_strand_id
1 'polypeptide(L)'
;LGALLRAADVLGIQHLQQLCRYNVRRCLTLSNCAGIWGLAKDLGEEEMGDICREFVLDNFMSLLDNQEFRWEVRAGHLEELLTSRDLLVSREEDLVVFIKRWVELDPRQREPRAAALLRKLKL
;
A
#
# COMPACT_ATOMS: atom_id res chain seq x y z
N LEU A 1 5.35 -11.28 9.71
CA LEU A 1 4.05 -11.61 9.08
C LEU A 1 4.22 -12.03 7.61
N GLY A 2 4.78 -11.19 6.74
CA GLY A 2 4.87 -11.51 5.30
C GLY A 2 5.58 -12.83 4.95
N ALA A 3 6.70 -13.17 5.61
CA ALA A 3 7.36 -14.45 5.40
C ALA A 3 6.51 -15.67 5.84
N LEU A 4 5.74 -15.51 6.92
CA LEU A 4 4.85 -16.55 7.44
C LEU A 4 3.66 -16.80 6.51
N LEU A 5 3.09 -15.72 5.96
CA LEU A 5 1.98 -15.81 5.01
C LEU A 5 2.43 -16.50 3.70
N ARG A 6 3.61 -16.14 3.18
CA ARG A 6 4.20 -16.82 2.02
C ARG A 6 4.45 -18.31 2.29
N ALA A 7 5.00 -18.65 3.45
CA ALA A 7 5.22 -20.06 3.81
C ALA A 7 3.89 -20.82 3.93
N ALA A 8 2.86 -20.20 4.52
CA ALA A 8 1.53 -20.79 4.64
C ALA A 8 0.92 -21.10 3.28
N ASP A 9 1.05 -20.18 2.32
CA ASP A 9 0.58 -20.34 0.95
C ASP A 9 1.30 -21.46 0.21
N VAL A 10 2.65 -21.42 0.17
CA VAL A 10 3.48 -22.44 -0.49
C VAL A 10 3.23 -23.84 0.07
N LEU A 11 3.00 -23.96 1.38
CA LEU A 11 2.79 -25.24 2.05
C LEU A 11 1.31 -25.66 2.10
N GLY A 12 0.37 -24.83 1.61
CA GLY A 12 -1.06 -25.11 1.65
C GLY A 12 -1.67 -25.18 3.06
N ILE A 13 -1.05 -24.53 4.06
CA ILE A 13 -1.46 -24.61 5.46
C ILE A 13 -2.56 -23.56 5.73
N GLN A 14 -3.80 -23.92 5.43
CA GLN A 14 -4.96 -23.02 5.55
C GLN A 14 -5.15 -22.44 6.96
N HIS A 15 -4.87 -23.21 8.01
CA HIS A 15 -4.96 -22.73 9.39
C HIS A 15 -4.00 -21.57 9.67
N LEU A 16 -2.81 -21.60 9.08
CA LEU A 16 -1.81 -20.55 9.25
C LEU A 16 -2.21 -19.29 8.47
N GLN A 17 -2.83 -19.42 7.30
CA GLN A 17 -3.42 -18.29 6.57
C GLN A 17 -4.52 -17.60 7.39
N GLN A 18 -5.41 -18.37 8.02
CA GLN A 18 -6.47 -17.85 8.90
C GLN A 18 -5.89 -17.08 10.10
N LEU A 19 -4.84 -17.61 10.74
CA LEU A 19 -4.16 -16.91 11.83
C LEU A 19 -3.51 -15.60 11.36
N CYS A 20 -2.91 -15.58 10.17
CA CYS A 20 -2.36 -14.36 9.58
C CYS A 20 -3.47 -13.33 9.30
N ARG A 21 -4.63 -13.75 8.77
CA ARG A 21 -5.79 -12.87 8.57
C ARG A 21 -6.29 -12.28 9.89
N TYR A 22 -6.48 -13.10 10.91
CA TYR A 22 -6.97 -12.62 12.21
C TYR A 22 -6.03 -11.62 12.89
N ASN A 23 -4.72 -11.76 12.67
CA ASN A 23 -3.72 -10.91 13.33
C ASN A 23 -3.22 -9.75 12.48
N VAL A 24 -3.53 -9.67 11.18
CA VAL A 24 -2.90 -8.69 10.29
C VAL A 24 -3.06 -7.27 10.82
N ARG A 25 -4.26 -6.91 11.30
CA ARG A 25 -4.55 -5.56 11.79
C ARG A 25 -3.68 -5.16 12.98
N ARG A 26 -3.33 -6.11 13.85
CA ARG A 26 -2.47 -5.88 15.03
C ARG A 26 -0.98 -5.84 14.67
N CYS A 27 -0.61 -6.30 13.48
CA CYS A 27 0.77 -6.37 13.01
C CYS A 27 1.13 -5.27 12.02
N LEU A 28 0.14 -4.51 11.53
CA LEU A 28 0.38 -3.40 10.61
C LEU A 28 1.08 -2.25 11.31
N THR A 29 2.07 -1.70 10.63
CA THR A 29 2.79 -0.49 11.00
C THR A 29 2.97 0.38 9.76
N LEU A 30 3.30 1.65 9.95
CA LEU A 30 3.57 2.57 8.84
C LEU A 30 4.64 2.02 7.88
N SER A 31 5.68 1.36 8.42
CA SER A 31 6.80 0.84 7.64
C SER A 31 6.52 -0.48 6.92
N ASN A 32 5.49 -1.25 7.29
CA ASN A 32 5.25 -2.58 6.72
C ASN A 32 3.94 -2.70 5.93
N CYS A 33 3.04 -1.72 6.05
CA CYS A 33 1.69 -1.81 5.50
C CYS A 33 1.68 -1.97 3.98
N ALA A 34 2.51 -1.22 3.23
CA ALA A 34 2.60 -1.34 1.78
C ALA A 34 3.10 -2.72 1.31
N GLY A 35 4.10 -3.27 1.99
CA GLY A 35 4.67 -4.57 1.66
C GLY A 35 3.69 -5.73 1.96
N ILE A 36 2.98 -5.65 3.09
CA ILE A 36 1.94 -6.64 3.43
C ILE A 36 0.75 -6.51 2.47
N TRP A 37 0.35 -5.29 2.12
CA TRP A 37 -0.73 -5.05 1.16
C TRP A 37 -0.44 -5.67 -0.21
N GLY A 38 0.76 -5.42 -0.75
CA GLY A 38 1.17 -6.03 -2.01
C GLY A 38 1.25 -7.54 -1.95
N LEU A 39 1.73 -8.09 -0.84
CA LEU A 39 1.73 -9.53 -0.65
C LEU A 39 0.31 -10.12 -0.63
N ALA A 40 -0.62 -9.47 0.07
CA ALA A 40 -2.02 -9.92 0.12
C ALA A 40 -2.64 -9.94 -1.29
N LYS A 41 -2.37 -8.92 -2.11
CA LYS A 41 -2.83 -8.88 -3.50
C LYS A 41 -2.17 -9.97 -4.36
N ASP A 42 -0.87 -10.22 -4.19
CA ASP A 42 -0.17 -11.27 -4.95
C ASP A 42 -0.67 -12.68 -4.63
N LEU A 43 -1.12 -12.91 -3.39
CA LEU A 43 -1.65 -14.19 -2.90
C LEU A 43 -3.16 -14.34 -3.09
N GLY A 44 -3.86 -13.31 -3.60
CA GLY A 44 -5.32 -13.33 -3.72
C GLY A 44 -6.07 -13.28 -2.38
N GLU A 45 -5.42 -12.81 -1.31
CA GLU A 45 -5.99 -12.69 0.03
C GLU A 45 -6.76 -11.36 0.15
N GLU A 46 -7.97 -11.31 -0.40
CA GLU A 46 -8.79 -10.10 -0.52
C GLU A 46 -9.08 -9.42 0.83
N GLU A 47 -9.57 -10.17 1.83
CA GLU A 47 -9.89 -9.65 3.17
C GLU A 47 -8.67 -9.01 3.83
N MET A 48 -7.49 -9.63 3.70
CA MET A 48 -6.25 -9.06 4.22
C MET A 48 -5.85 -7.79 3.46
N GLY A 49 -6.01 -7.81 2.13
CA GLY A 49 -5.78 -6.65 1.28
C GLY A 49 -6.64 -5.46 1.68
N ASP A 50 -7.91 -5.70 2.01
CA ASP A 50 -8.86 -4.66 2.44
C ASP A 50 -8.46 -4.09 3.82
N ILE A 51 -8.09 -4.94 4.78
CA ILE A 51 -7.59 -4.49 6.09
C ILE A 51 -6.33 -3.62 5.93
N CYS A 52 -5.40 -4.00 5.03
CA CYS A 52 -4.22 -3.19 4.75
C CYS A 52 -4.58 -1.86 4.10
N ARG A 53 -5.51 -1.86 3.13
CA ARG A 53 -6.00 -0.66 2.45
C ARG A 53 -6.64 0.31 3.43
N GLU A 54 -7.52 -0.16 4.30
CA GLU A 54 -8.15 0.66 5.35
C GLU A 54 -7.10 1.29 6.28
N PHE A 55 -6.14 0.50 6.77
CA PHE A 55 -5.06 1.02 7.60
C PHE A 55 -4.26 2.12 6.88
N VAL A 56 -3.96 1.94 5.59
CA VAL A 56 -3.24 2.93 4.80
C VAL A 56 -4.07 4.21 4.63
N LEU A 57 -5.38 4.11 4.36
CA LEU A 57 -6.27 5.26 4.25
C LEU A 57 -6.33 6.05 5.57
N ASP A 58 -6.53 5.36 6.69
CA ASP A 58 -6.62 5.96 8.02
C ASP A 58 -5.34 6.69 8.45
N ASN A 59 -4.18 6.22 7.98
CA ASN A 59 -2.87 6.73 8.38
C ASN A 59 -2.14 7.47 7.26
N PHE A 60 -2.80 7.77 6.15
CA PHE A 60 -2.15 8.22 4.92
C PHE A 60 -1.33 9.51 5.13
N MET A 61 -1.84 10.45 5.92
CA MET A 61 -1.12 11.67 6.27
C MET A 61 0.24 11.41 6.93
N SER A 62 0.36 10.39 7.78
CA SER A 62 1.63 9.98 8.38
C SER A 62 2.52 9.19 7.40
N LEU A 63 1.92 8.56 6.39
CA LEU A 63 2.64 7.80 5.36
C LEU A 63 3.27 8.69 4.29
N LEU A 64 2.80 9.93 4.12
CA LEU A 64 3.34 10.88 3.14
C LEU A 64 4.86 11.09 3.29
N ASP A 65 5.37 11.12 4.52
CA ASP A 65 6.79 11.29 4.81
C ASP A 65 7.53 9.99 5.10
N ASN A 66 6.82 8.86 5.22
CA ASN A 66 7.42 7.56 5.53
C ASN A 66 8.22 7.02 4.33
N GLN A 67 9.50 6.72 4.55
CA GLN A 67 10.41 6.28 3.49
C GLN A 67 10.12 4.85 3.04
N GLU A 68 9.86 3.94 3.98
CA GLU A 68 9.58 2.53 3.69
C GLU A 68 8.29 2.39 2.87
N PHE A 69 7.25 3.13 3.24
CA PHE A 69 6.00 3.18 2.49
C PHE A 69 6.23 3.67 1.05
N ARG A 70 6.93 4.80 0.86
CA ARG A 70 7.29 5.29 -0.49
C ARG A 70 8.10 4.28 -1.30
N TRP A 71 8.97 3.53 -0.64
CA TRP A 71 9.78 2.51 -1.30
C TRP A 71 8.93 1.32 -1.77
N GLU A 72 8.09 0.79 -0.88
CA GLU A 72 7.33 -0.45 -1.11
C GLU A 72 6.02 -0.27 -1.88
N VAL A 73 5.40 0.92 -1.84
CA VAL A 73 4.08 1.12 -2.45
C VAL A 73 4.13 1.05 -3.98
N ARG A 74 3.26 0.20 -4.53
CA ARG A 74 3.15 -0.05 -5.97
C ARG A 74 2.27 0.99 -6.65
N ALA A 75 2.50 1.24 -7.93
CA ALA A 75 1.72 2.21 -8.71
C ALA A 75 0.21 1.91 -8.69
N GLY A 76 -0.20 0.63 -8.81
CA GLY A 76 -1.61 0.25 -8.76
C GLY A 76 -2.28 0.54 -7.41
N HIS A 77 -1.55 0.36 -6.31
CA HIS A 77 -2.04 0.72 -4.98
C HIS A 77 -2.19 2.24 -4.84
N LEU A 78 -1.23 3.02 -5.36
CA LEU A 78 -1.38 4.47 -5.39
C LEU A 78 -2.60 4.90 -6.21
N GLU A 79 -2.83 4.28 -7.37
CA GLU A 79 -4.04 4.56 -8.16
C GLU A 79 -5.33 4.24 -7.38
N GLU A 80 -5.35 3.12 -6.65
CA GLU A 80 -6.48 2.73 -5.79
C GLU A 80 -6.71 3.70 -4.63
N LEU A 81 -5.64 4.24 -4.04
CA LEU A 81 -5.73 5.25 -2.98
C LEU A 81 -6.23 6.59 -3.53
N LEU A 82 -5.61 7.08 -4.61
CA LEU A 82 -5.90 8.40 -5.20
C LEU A 82 -7.31 8.48 -5.80
N THR A 83 -7.92 7.35 -6.14
CA THR A 83 -9.31 7.28 -6.62
C THR A 83 -10.32 7.02 -5.49
N SER A 84 -9.85 6.75 -4.27
CA SER A 84 -10.68 6.52 -3.10
C SER A 84 -11.32 7.82 -2.60
N ARG A 85 -12.62 7.77 -2.28
CA ARG A 85 -13.32 8.90 -1.64
C ARG A 85 -12.95 9.04 -0.16
N ASP A 86 -12.42 7.98 0.43
CA ASP A 86 -12.06 7.93 1.84
C ASP A 86 -10.61 8.37 2.08
N LEU A 87 -9.88 8.77 1.04
CA LEU A 87 -8.51 9.25 1.18
C LEU A 87 -8.52 10.62 1.86
N LEU A 88 -8.01 10.67 3.08
CA LEU A 88 -7.87 11.91 3.84
C LEU A 88 -6.51 12.55 3.57
N VAL A 89 -6.55 13.70 2.88
CA VAL A 89 -5.39 14.58 2.70
C VAL A 89 -5.74 15.99 3.10
N SER A 90 -4.79 16.70 3.71
CA SER A 90 -4.95 18.13 4.01
C SER A 90 -5.00 18.96 2.73
N ARG A 91 -4.17 18.59 1.74
CA ARG A 91 -3.93 19.34 0.52
C ARG A 91 -3.57 18.40 -0.63
N GLU A 92 -4.13 18.65 -1.80
CA GLU A 92 -3.78 17.90 -3.03
C GLU A 92 -2.30 18.13 -3.41
N GLU A 93 -1.71 19.26 -3.02
CA GLU A 93 -0.28 19.50 -3.26
C GLU A 93 0.63 18.52 -2.49
N ASP A 94 0.17 18.01 -1.34
CA ASP A 94 0.92 17.00 -0.58
C ASP A 94 1.03 15.69 -1.38
N LEU A 95 -0.01 15.36 -2.15
CA LEU A 95 -0.02 14.21 -3.06
C LEU A 95 0.94 14.40 -4.24
N VAL A 96 1.00 15.62 -4.80
CA VAL A 96 1.94 15.95 -5.86
C VAL A 96 3.38 15.80 -5.37
N VAL A 97 3.69 16.34 -4.18
CA VAL A 97 5.02 16.23 -3.56
C VAL A 97 5.35 14.76 -3.26
N PHE A 98 4.39 13.99 -2.76
CA PHE A 98 4.55 12.56 -2.53
C PHE A 98 4.86 11.80 -3.83
N ILE A 99 4.07 11.99 -4.89
CA ILE A 99 4.27 11.32 -6.19
C ILE A 99 5.63 11.68 -6.76
N LYS A 100 6.04 12.95 -6.67
CA LYS A 100 7.37 13.39 -7.10
C LYS A 100 8.48 12.61 -6.37
N ARG A 101 8.44 12.58 -5.03
CA ARG A 101 9.41 11.83 -4.21
C ARG A 101 9.36 10.32 -4.49
N TRP A 102 8.18 9.78 -4.77
CA TRP A 102 8.00 8.38 -5.14
C TRP A 102 8.69 8.07 -6.49
N VAL A 103 8.59 8.97 -7.49
CA VAL A 103 9.29 8.82 -8.77
C VAL A 103 10.81 8.90 -8.60
N GLU A 104 11.31 9.81 -7.77
CA GLU A 104 12.75 10.00 -7.52
C GLU A 104 13.46 8.72 -7.02
N LEU A 105 12.74 7.78 -6.40
CA LEU A 105 13.28 6.50 -5.94
C LEU A 105 13.59 5.51 -7.07
N ASP A 106 12.81 5.53 -8.16
CA ASP A 106 13.05 4.72 -9.36
C ASP A 106 12.46 5.43 -10.59
N PRO A 107 13.16 6.46 -11.12
CA PRO A 107 12.62 7.26 -12.21
C PRO A 107 12.29 6.41 -13.44
N ARG A 108 13.12 5.41 -13.75
CA ARG A 108 12.96 4.55 -14.93
C ARG A 108 11.63 3.79 -14.93
N GLN A 109 11.24 3.23 -13.79
CA GLN A 109 9.99 2.46 -13.70
C GLN A 109 8.77 3.30 -13.32
N ARG A 110 8.97 4.40 -12.58
CA ARG A 110 7.88 5.16 -11.97
C ARG A 110 7.46 6.39 -12.77
N GLU A 111 8.36 7.04 -13.49
CA GLU A 111 8.04 8.20 -14.34
C GLU A 111 6.93 7.91 -15.37
N PRO A 112 6.92 6.75 -16.08
CA PRO A 112 5.84 6.43 -17.01
C PRO A 112 4.45 6.33 -16.36
N ARG A 113 4.40 6.01 -15.06
CA ARG A 113 3.15 5.85 -14.29
C ARG A 113 2.72 7.15 -13.62
N ALA A 114 3.67 8.03 -13.27
CA ALA A 114 3.41 9.27 -12.56
C ALA A 114 2.41 10.18 -13.29
N ALA A 115 2.54 10.32 -14.61
CA ALA A 115 1.63 11.13 -15.41
C ALA A 115 0.17 10.62 -15.37
N ALA A 116 -0.04 9.32 -15.18
CA ALA A 116 -1.39 8.76 -15.01
C ALA A 116 -1.93 9.02 -13.60
N LEU A 117 -1.09 8.88 -12.57
CA LEU A 117 -1.44 9.16 -11.19
C LEU A 117 -1.81 10.64 -10.99
N LEU A 118 -1.00 11.57 -11.50
CA LEU A 118 -1.23 13.01 -11.38
C LEU A 118 -2.54 13.45 -12.05
N ARG A 119 -2.97 12.79 -13.13
CA ARG A 119 -4.26 13.06 -13.79
C ARG A 119 -5.49 12.66 -12.95
N LYS A 120 -5.31 11.90 -11.88
CA LYS A 120 -6.39 11.52 -10.97
C LYS A 120 -6.60 12.55 -9.85
N LEU A 121 -5.59 13.38 -9.59
CA LEU A 121 -5.68 14.44 -8.59
C LEU A 121 -6.67 15.51 -9.03
N LYS A 122 -7.44 16.03 -8.08
CA LYS A 122 -8.37 17.13 -8.32
C LYS A 122 -7.71 18.42 -7.84
N LEU A 123 -6.80 18.93 -8.66
CA LEU A 123 -6.11 20.21 -8.43
C LEU A 123 -7.08 21.40 -8.55
#